data_AF-A0A9E2LVV1-F1
#
_entry.id   AF-A0A9E2LVV1-F1
#
_cell.length_a   1.000
_cell.length_b   1.000
_cell.length_c   1.000
_cell.angle_alpha   90.00
_cell.angle_beta   90.00
_cell.angle_gamma   90.00
#
_symmetry.space_group_name_H-M   'P 1'
#
loop_
_entity.id
_entity.type
_entity.pdbx_description
1 polymer ?
#
loop_
_entity_poly.entity_id
_entity_poly.type
_entity_poly.pdbx_seq_one_letter_code
_entity_poly.pdbx_strand_id
1 'polypeptide(L)'
;MRTRCELWGEELLYMQAALLAREATCQLAEPFVLLMMRLEELFARRRVLRTRQIERAAHLQAFRQDAHAAVEALWQKVQVLQKLGELLSRAAIPLKAWVVGPSRTVPGGAALARLLSQLDEISTHPECTELIYLLQELQLEIEMDEREAIEDQLREEELAIDAEEADRKAAALVDATERRLTSLFFANPRMVHSFFMTGKKPEPKMKQVL
;
A
#
# COMPACT_ATOMS: atom_id res chain seq x y z
N MET A 1 4.95 -12.07 -7.40
CA MET A 1 3.98 -12.28 -8.49
C MET A 1 3.60 -10.92 -9.05
N ARG A 2 3.66 -10.73 -10.38
CA ARG A 2 3.19 -9.49 -11.01
C ARG A 2 1.66 -9.49 -11.05
N THR A 3 1.03 -8.35 -10.76
CA THR A 3 -0.42 -8.21 -10.92
C THR A 3 -0.81 -8.17 -12.40
N ARG A 4 -2.06 -8.50 -12.78
CA ARG A 4 -2.51 -8.41 -14.19
C ARG A 4 -2.33 -6.99 -14.75
N CYS A 5 -2.54 -5.98 -13.91
CA CYS A 5 -2.30 -4.58 -14.23
C CYS A 5 -0.83 -4.31 -14.64
N GLU A 6 0.15 -4.92 -13.94
CA GLU A 6 1.58 -4.80 -14.28
C GLU A 6 1.94 -5.47 -15.61
N LEU A 7 1.17 -6.46 -16.07
CA LEU A 7 1.37 -7.09 -17.38
C LEU A 7 0.88 -6.18 -18.52
N TRP A 8 -0.14 -5.34 -18.27
CA TRP A 8 -0.62 -4.40 -19.28
C TRP A 8 0.43 -3.37 -19.71
N GLY A 9 1.32 -2.94 -18.80
CA GLY A 9 2.37 -1.99 -19.16
C GLY A 9 3.25 -2.49 -20.30
N GLU A 10 3.63 -3.77 -20.26
CA GLU A 10 4.43 -4.41 -21.32
C GLU A 10 3.58 -4.65 -22.58
N GLU A 11 2.38 -5.20 -22.44
CA GLU A 11 1.47 -5.51 -23.57
C GLU A 11 1.11 -4.25 -24.36
N LEU A 12 0.75 -3.15 -23.69
CA LEU A 12 0.39 -1.89 -24.33
C LEU A 12 1.59 -1.22 -25.02
N LEU A 13 2.79 -1.31 -24.44
CA LEU A 13 4.01 -0.78 -25.04
C LEU A 13 4.34 -1.51 -26.35
N TYR A 14 4.24 -2.84 -26.36
CA TYR A 14 4.45 -3.62 -27.57
C TYR A 14 3.41 -3.29 -28.65
N MET A 15 2.13 -3.15 -28.28
CA MET A 15 1.08 -2.78 -29.23
C MET A 15 1.30 -1.37 -29.79
N GLN A 16 1.66 -0.40 -28.96
CA GLN A 16 1.96 0.96 -29.41
C GLN A 16 3.12 0.98 -30.42
N ALA A 17 4.23 0.31 -30.10
CA ALA A 17 5.39 0.22 -30.99
C ALA A 17 5.02 -0.43 -32.34
N ALA A 18 4.20 -1.48 -32.32
CA ALA A 18 3.73 -2.15 -33.52
C ALA A 18 2.81 -1.26 -34.39
N LEU A 19 1.97 -0.42 -33.78
CA LEU A 19 1.09 0.52 -34.47
C LEU A 19 1.85 1.71 -35.08
N LEU A 20 2.87 2.22 -34.38
CA LEU A 20 3.72 3.33 -34.84
C LEU A 20 4.66 2.93 -35.98
N ALA A 21 5.07 1.66 -36.04
CA ALA A 21 5.92 1.15 -37.11
C ALA A 21 5.22 1.15 -38.50
N ARG A 22 3.93 1.50 -38.58
CA ARG A 22 3.13 1.45 -39.81
C ARG A 22 2.31 2.72 -39.98
N GLU A 23 2.60 3.48 -41.04
CA GLU A 23 1.98 4.79 -41.33
C GLU A 23 0.43 4.78 -41.28
N ALA A 24 -0.20 3.69 -41.74
CA ALA A 24 -1.66 3.56 -41.78
C ALA A 24 -2.32 3.33 -40.40
N THR A 25 -1.56 3.02 -39.35
CA THR A 25 -2.07 2.72 -38.01
C THR A 25 -1.54 3.64 -36.92
N CYS A 26 -0.67 4.60 -37.26
CA CYS A 26 -0.08 5.53 -36.29
C CYS A 26 -1.12 6.28 -35.44
N GLN A 27 -2.28 6.61 -36.01
CA GLN A 27 -3.38 7.29 -35.30
C GLN A 27 -4.04 6.42 -34.21
N LEU A 28 -3.87 5.10 -34.26
CA LEU A 28 -4.39 4.17 -33.24
C LEU A 28 -3.46 4.04 -32.04
N ALA A 29 -2.22 4.56 -32.12
CA ALA A 29 -1.22 4.42 -31.05
C ALA A 29 -1.39 5.46 -29.93
N GLU A 30 -1.96 6.63 -30.21
CA GLU A 30 -2.09 7.74 -29.25
C GLU A 30 -2.86 7.35 -27.97
N PRO A 31 -3.99 6.61 -28.02
CA PRO A 31 -4.67 6.18 -26.80
C PRO A 31 -3.85 5.24 -25.92
N PHE A 32 -2.92 4.47 -26.51
CA PHE A 32 -2.02 3.59 -25.74
C PHE A 32 -1.00 4.41 -24.95
N VAL A 33 -0.45 5.49 -25.53
CA VAL A 33 0.45 6.42 -24.84
C VAL A 33 -0.20 6.96 -23.56
N LEU A 34 -1.42 7.50 -23.71
CA LEU A 34 -2.14 8.11 -22.59
C LEU A 34 -2.45 7.09 -21.49
N LEU A 35 -2.81 5.85 -21.86
CA LEU A 35 -3.08 4.81 -20.89
C LEU A 35 -1.82 4.32 -20.17
N MET A 36 -0.70 4.19 -20.89
CA MET A 36 0.58 3.83 -20.28
C MET A 36 1.06 4.90 -19.30
N MET A 37 0.96 6.19 -19.64
CA MET A 37 1.31 7.27 -18.70
C MET A 37 0.50 7.18 -17.40
N ARG A 38 -0.80 6.86 -17.49
CA ARG A 38 -1.65 6.67 -16.31
C ARG A 38 -1.26 5.44 -15.49
N LEU A 39 -0.90 4.33 -16.14
CA LEU A 39 -0.40 3.13 -15.47
C LEU A 39 0.95 3.40 -14.77
N GLU A 40 1.84 4.15 -15.40
CA GLU A 40 3.12 4.56 -14.80
C GLU A 40 2.90 5.41 -13.55
N GLU A 41 1.97 6.36 -13.61
CA GLU A 41 1.58 7.19 -12.45
C GLU A 41 0.99 6.33 -11.32
N LEU A 42 0.08 5.41 -11.64
CA LEU A 42 -0.49 4.45 -10.68
C LEU A 42 0.62 3.64 -9.99
N PHE A 43 1.57 3.08 -10.76
CA PHE A 43 2.67 2.30 -10.21
C PHE A 43 3.67 3.15 -9.43
N ALA A 44 3.88 4.41 -9.80
CA ALA A 44 4.68 5.35 -9.02
C ALA A 44 4.02 5.62 -7.65
N ARG A 45 2.73 5.96 -7.63
CA ARG A 45 1.95 6.17 -6.40
C ARG A 45 1.95 4.94 -5.49
N ARG A 46 1.75 3.75 -6.06
CA ARG A 46 1.78 2.48 -5.31
C ARG A 46 3.16 2.19 -4.71
N ARG A 47 4.25 2.48 -5.42
CA ARG A 47 5.62 2.34 -4.89
C ARG A 47 5.85 3.27 -3.70
N VAL A 48 5.45 4.54 -3.83
CA VAL A 48 5.57 5.53 -2.75
C VAL A 48 4.77 5.08 -1.53
N LEU A 49 3.52 4.66 -1.71
CA LEU A 49 2.66 4.18 -0.63
C LEU A 49 3.28 2.97 0.08
N ARG A 50 3.81 2.00 -0.68
CA ARG A 50 4.47 0.82 -0.12
C ARG A 50 5.70 1.19 0.71
N THR A 51 6.54 2.10 0.24
CA THR A 51 7.71 2.57 1.01
C THR A 51 7.25 3.21 2.32
N ARG A 52 6.25 4.11 2.25
CA ARG A 52 5.68 4.77 3.43
C ARG A 52 5.08 3.78 4.43
N GLN A 53 4.36 2.76 3.97
CA GLN A 53 3.82 1.70 4.82
C GLN A 53 4.91 0.91 5.53
N ILE A 54 6.02 0.61 4.85
CA ILE A 54 7.17 -0.09 5.45
C ILE A 54 7.84 0.78 6.52
N GLU A 55 8.11 2.04 6.19
CA GLU A 55 8.72 3.00 7.12
C GLU A 55 7.85 3.18 8.36
N ARG A 56 6.55 3.39 8.19
CA ARG A 56 5.64 3.53 9.32
C ARG A 56 5.51 2.25 10.14
N ALA A 57 5.44 1.08 9.51
CA ALA A 57 5.41 -0.18 10.24
C ALA A 57 6.66 -0.35 11.11
N ALA A 58 7.83 0.09 10.62
CA ALA A 58 9.07 0.08 11.39
C ALA A 58 9.03 1.09 12.55
N HIS A 59 8.58 2.32 12.33
CA HIS A 59 8.44 3.34 13.39
C HIS A 59 7.49 2.89 14.49
N LEU A 60 6.30 2.44 14.10
CA LEU A 60 5.28 1.94 15.01
C LEU A 60 5.83 0.79 15.86
N GLN A 61 6.54 -0.16 15.24
CA GLN A 61 7.17 -1.26 15.96
C GLN A 61 8.24 -0.78 16.95
N ALA A 62 9.05 0.22 16.58
CA ALA A 62 10.05 0.82 17.47
C ALA A 62 9.38 1.49 18.69
N PHE A 63 8.40 2.36 18.47
CA PHE A 63 7.67 3.03 19.56
C PHE A 63 6.99 2.04 20.51
N ARG A 64 6.44 0.95 19.98
CA ARG A 64 5.82 -0.09 20.81
C ARG A 64 6.85 -0.84 21.66
N GLN A 65 8.05 -1.07 21.15
CA GLN A 65 9.15 -1.66 21.91
C GLN A 65 9.62 -0.70 23.01
N ASP A 66 9.79 0.58 22.69
CA ASP A 66 10.18 1.62 23.64
C ASP A 66 9.13 1.79 24.74
N ALA A 67 7.85 1.79 24.38
CA ALA A 67 6.75 1.87 25.34
C ALA A 67 6.73 0.64 26.26
N HIS A 68 6.97 -0.56 25.72
CA HIS A 68 7.06 -1.75 26.55
C HIS A 68 8.22 -1.67 27.55
N ALA A 69 9.41 -1.25 27.08
CA ALA A 69 10.58 -1.07 27.95
C ALA A 69 10.35 0.01 29.02
N ALA A 70 9.69 1.11 28.68
CA ALA A 70 9.34 2.16 29.63
C ALA A 70 8.34 1.67 30.70
N VAL A 71 7.34 0.85 30.33
CA VAL A 71 6.44 0.22 31.30
C VAL A 71 7.17 -0.78 32.20
N GLU A 72 8.10 -1.58 31.65
CA GLU A 72 8.94 -2.49 32.45
C GLU A 72 9.81 -1.73 33.45
N ALA A 73 10.44 -0.63 33.02
CA ALA A 73 11.23 0.24 33.89
C ALA A 73 10.38 0.85 35.00
N LEU A 74 9.18 1.33 34.66
CA LEU A 74 8.23 1.88 35.63
C LEU A 74 7.78 0.82 36.65
N TRP A 75 7.53 -0.40 36.19
CA TRP A 75 7.20 -1.53 37.06
C TRP A 75 8.33 -1.84 38.05
N GLN A 76 9.57 -1.91 37.57
CA GLN A 76 10.74 -2.13 38.44
C GLN A 76 10.90 -0.99 39.45
N LYS A 77 10.69 0.26 39.03
CA LYS A 77 10.74 1.43 39.91
C LYS A 77 9.71 1.34 41.04
N VAL A 78 8.46 1.03 40.70
CA VAL A 78 7.37 0.84 41.69
C VAL A 78 7.70 -0.29 42.67
N GLN A 79 8.29 -1.39 42.21
CA GLN A 79 8.72 -2.47 43.11
C GLN A 79 9.79 -2.00 44.12
N VAL A 80 10.74 -1.16 43.69
CA VAL A 80 11.76 -0.61 44.58
C VAL A 80 11.12 0.31 45.62
N LEU A 81 10.23 1.20 45.21
CA LEU A 81 9.50 2.10 46.12
C LEU A 81 8.66 1.33 47.16
N GLN A 82 8.00 0.25 46.74
CA GLN A 82 7.28 -0.63 47.66
C GLN A 82 8.21 -1.30 48.69
N LYS A 83 9.42 -1.71 48.29
CA LYS A 83 10.42 -2.25 49.22
C LYS A 83 10.93 -1.18 50.22
N LEU A 84 10.91 0.09 49.82
CA LEU A 84 11.26 1.23 50.67
C LEU A 84 10.10 1.65 51.60
N GLY A 85 8.95 1.00 51.52
CA GLY A 85 7.81 1.19 52.42
C GLY A 85 6.67 2.03 51.85
N GLU A 86 6.73 2.42 50.57
CA GLU A 86 5.63 3.15 49.93
C GLU A 86 4.46 2.24 49.53
N LEU A 87 3.23 2.67 49.83
CA LEU A 87 2.01 1.92 49.52
C LEU A 87 1.50 2.24 48.12
N LEU A 88 2.15 1.68 47.08
CA LEU A 88 1.80 1.90 45.67
C LEU A 88 1.02 0.71 45.06
N SER A 89 0.06 0.17 45.81
CA SER A 89 -0.60 -1.09 45.43
C SER A 89 -1.54 -0.93 44.24
N ARG A 90 -2.09 0.28 44.00
CA ARG A 90 -3.02 0.54 42.89
C ARG A 90 -2.28 0.65 41.56
N ALA A 91 -1.10 1.27 41.55
CA ALA A 91 -0.24 1.34 40.37
C ALA A 91 0.47 0.00 40.06
N ALA A 92 0.78 -0.80 41.09
CA ALA A 92 1.53 -2.05 40.91
C ALA A 92 0.77 -3.16 40.16
N ILE A 93 -0.53 -3.29 40.42
CA ILE A 93 -1.37 -4.32 39.79
C ILE A 93 -1.43 -4.19 38.26
N PRO A 94 -1.76 -3.03 37.67
CA PRO A 94 -1.84 -2.88 36.22
C PRO A 94 -0.46 -2.97 35.54
N LEU A 95 0.61 -2.46 36.17
CA LEU A 95 1.98 -2.61 35.67
C LEU A 95 2.41 -4.09 35.63
N LYS A 96 2.15 -4.84 36.69
CA LYS A 96 2.41 -6.28 36.72
C LYS A 96 1.60 -7.02 35.65
N ALA A 97 0.33 -6.68 35.49
CA ALA A 97 -0.55 -7.30 34.49
C ALA A 97 -0.03 -7.05 33.07
N TRP A 98 0.52 -5.86 32.80
CA TRP A 98 1.15 -5.53 31.52
C TRP A 98 2.42 -6.34 31.25
N VAL A 99 3.33 -6.41 32.22
CA VAL A 99 4.65 -7.05 32.06
C VAL A 99 4.55 -8.58 32.05
N VAL A 100 3.69 -9.16 32.90
CA VAL A 100 3.56 -10.61 33.11
C VAL A 100 2.45 -11.22 32.26
N GLY A 101 1.54 -10.40 31.73
CA GLY A 101 0.37 -10.86 30.99
C GLY A 101 0.73 -11.60 29.69
N PRO A 102 -0.15 -12.51 29.22
CA PRO A 102 0.02 -13.20 27.93
C PRO A 102 -0.07 -12.27 26.73
N SER A 103 -0.51 -11.02 26.92
CA SER A 103 -0.50 -9.93 25.94
C SER A 103 0.92 -9.38 25.74
N ARG A 104 1.86 -10.23 25.31
CA ARG A 104 3.10 -9.80 24.65
C ARG A 104 2.84 -9.24 23.24
N THR A 105 1.59 -9.24 22.80
CA THR A 105 1.14 -8.57 21.58
C THR A 105 1.10 -7.07 21.81
N VAL A 106 2.26 -6.45 21.59
CA VAL A 106 2.48 -5.10 21.05
C VAL A 106 1.28 -4.15 21.25
N PRO A 107 1.24 -3.43 22.38
CA PRO A 107 0.08 -2.63 22.75
C PRO A 107 -0.04 -1.39 21.85
N GLY A 108 -1.23 -1.19 21.29
CA GLY A 108 -1.57 0.05 20.58
C GLY A 108 -1.76 1.24 21.53
N GLY A 109 -1.91 2.44 20.96
CA GLY A 109 -1.92 3.68 21.74
C GLY A 109 -3.05 3.74 22.77
N ALA A 110 -4.24 3.24 22.40
CA ALA A 110 -5.38 3.15 23.31
C ALA A 110 -5.14 2.21 24.51
N ALA A 111 -4.30 1.18 24.37
CA ALA A 111 -3.96 0.30 25.48
C ALA A 111 -3.01 1.01 26.47
N LEU A 112 -2.04 1.78 25.96
CA LEU A 112 -1.18 2.63 26.77
C LEU A 112 -1.98 3.72 27.49
N ALA A 113 -2.93 4.38 26.82
CA ALA A 113 -3.80 5.38 27.43
C ALA A 113 -4.60 4.80 28.60
N ARG A 114 -5.17 3.59 28.42
CA ARG A 114 -5.86 2.87 29.49
C ARG A 114 -4.92 2.55 30.66
N LEU A 115 -3.69 2.10 30.38
CA LEU A 115 -2.71 1.88 31.43
C LEU A 115 -2.42 3.18 32.19
N LEU A 116 -2.08 4.26 31.49
CA LEU A 116 -1.76 5.56 32.09
C LEU A 116 -2.89 6.09 33.00
N SER A 117 -4.15 5.94 32.59
CA SER A 117 -5.31 6.32 33.43
C SER A 117 -5.46 5.52 34.73
N GLN A 118 -4.79 4.36 34.84
CA GLN A 118 -4.78 3.54 36.06
C GLN A 118 -3.59 3.86 36.96
N LEU A 119 -2.66 4.71 36.50
CA LEU A 119 -1.42 5.08 37.19
C LEU A 119 -1.51 6.44 37.89
N ASP A 120 -2.72 6.96 38.14
CA ASP A 120 -2.95 8.24 38.83
C ASP A 120 -2.17 8.35 40.14
N GLU A 121 -2.06 7.24 40.89
CA GLU A 121 -1.33 7.14 42.17
C GLU A 121 0.16 7.53 42.06
N ILE A 122 0.80 7.27 40.92
CA ILE A 122 2.22 7.54 40.70
C ILE A 122 2.49 8.67 39.70
N SER A 123 1.44 9.28 39.14
CA SER A 123 1.51 10.32 38.12
C SER A 123 2.39 11.52 38.51
N THR A 124 2.36 11.91 39.78
CA THR A 124 3.13 13.04 40.33
C THR A 124 4.29 12.60 41.22
N HIS A 125 4.59 11.29 41.25
CA HIS A 125 5.66 10.77 42.08
C HIS A 125 7.02 11.10 41.43
N PRO A 126 7.95 11.79 42.12
CA PRO A 126 9.17 12.35 41.51
C PRO A 126 10.04 11.29 40.83
N GLU A 127 10.06 10.08 41.37
CA GLU A 127 10.82 8.94 40.83
C GLU A 127 10.18 8.26 39.60
N CYS A 128 8.90 8.56 39.31
CA CYS A 128 8.11 7.93 38.26
C CYS A 128 7.70 8.92 37.15
N THR A 129 7.64 10.22 37.48
CA THR A 129 7.11 11.26 36.61
C THR A 129 7.78 11.33 35.24
N GLU A 130 9.11 11.20 35.15
CA GLU A 130 9.82 11.21 33.85
C GLU A 130 9.39 10.04 32.94
N LEU A 131 9.28 8.84 33.50
CA LEU A 131 8.82 7.66 32.76
C LEU A 131 7.36 7.77 32.35
N ILE A 132 6.53 8.41 33.17
CA ILE A 132 5.13 8.66 32.84
C ILE A 132 5.01 9.68 31.70
N TYR A 133 5.80 10.74 31.69
CA TYR A 133 5.85 11.67 30.56
C TYR A 133 6.32 11.00 29.27
N LEU A 134 7.38 10.19 29.33
CA LEU A 134 7.84 9.40 28.19
C LEU A 134 6.73 8.48 27.66
N LEU A 135 6.00 7.80 28.55
CA LEU A 135 4.89 6.93 28.15
C LEU A 135 3.71 7.71 27.53
N GLN A 136 3.44 8.93 27.98
CA GLN A 136 2.44 9.80 27.37
C GLN A 136 2.85 10.24 25.96
N GLU A 137 4.11 10.63 25.78
CA GLU A 137 4.67 10.97 24.47
C GLU A 137 4.57 9.78 23.50
N LEU A 138 5.08 8.62 23.93
CA LEU A 138 5.02 7.39 23.12
C LEU A 138 3.57 6.97 22.81
N GLN A 139 2.64 7.16 23.75
CA GLN A 139 1.21 6.88 23.50
C GLN A 139 0.66 7.76 22.37
N LEU A 140 0.97 9.06 22.36
CA LEU A 140 0.53 9.97 21.31
C LEU A 140 1.16 9.64 19.96
N GLU A 141 2.47 9.34 19.92
CA GLU A 141 3.18 8.94 18.70
C GLU A 141 2.60 7.66 18.11
N ILE A 142 2.34 6.64 18.94
CA ILE A 142 1.71 5.39 18.51
C ILE A 142 0.29 5.66 17.97
N GLU A 143 -0.52 6.48 18.64
CA GLU A 143 -1.87 6.79 18.15
C GLU A 143 -1.85 7.55 16.81
N MET A 144 -0.90 8.47 16.64
CA MET A 144 -0.72 9.20 15.39
C MET A 144 -0.34 8.22 14.26
N ASP A 145 0.67 7.40 14.45
CA ASP A 145 1.11 6.42 13.45
C ASP A 145 0.02 5.36 13.16
N GLU A 146 -0.76 4.94 14.15
CA GLU A 146 -1.89 4.03 13.95
C GLU A 146 -2.98 4.67 13.08
N ARG A 147 -3.29 5.96 13.29
CA ARG A 147 -4.23 6.69 12.43
C ARG A 147 -3.71 6.84 11.02
N GLU A 148 -2.45 7.22 10.86
CA GLU A 148 -1.87 7.36 9.53
C GLU A 148 -1.77 6.02 8.79
N ALA A 149 -1.55 4.91 9.51
CA ALA A 149 -1.60 3.57 8.94
C ALA A 149 -2.99 3.24 8.38
N ILE A 150 -4.06 3.67 9.05
CA ILE A 150 -5.44 3.53 8.55
C ILE A 150 -5.63 4.38 7.28
N GLU A 151 -5.13 5.62 7.24
CA GLU A 151 -5.20 6.44 6.03
C GLU A 151 -4.46 5.80 4.85
N ASP A 152 -3.30 5.20 5.10
CA ASP A 152 -2.55 4.52 4.04
C ASP A 152 -3.24 3.24 3.57
N GLN A 153 -3.98 2.55 4.44
CA GLN A 153 -4.86 1.45 4.04
C GLN A 153 -5.98 1.93 3.11
N LEU A 154 -6.61 3.07 3.43
CA LEU A 154 -7.63 3.67 2.56
C LEU A 154 -7.04 4.07 1.20
N ARG A 155 -5.84 4.68 1.18
CA ARG A 155 -5.14 5.01 -0.07
C ARG A 155 -4.80 3.75 -0.88
N GLU A 156 -4.51 2.63 -0.23
CA GLU A 156 -4.26 1.36 -0.91
C GLU A 156 -5.54 0.82 -1.57
N GLU A 157 -6.68 0.93 -0.91
CA GLU A 157 -7.99 0.57 -1.46
C GLU A 157 -8.37 1.46 -2.65
N GLU A 158 -8.13 2.78 -2.56
CA GLU A 158 -8.32 3.72 -3.68
C GLU A 158 -7.46 3.33 -4.90
N LEU A 159 -6.17 3.04 -4.67
CA LEU A 159 -5.27 2.59 -5.74
C LEU A 159 -5.65 1.23 -6.32
N ALA A 160 -6.28 0.34 -5.53
CA ALA A 160 -6.79 -0.92 -6.03
C ALA A 160 -7.97 -0.72 -6.99
N ILE A 161 -8.89 0.19 -6.65
CA ILE A 161 -10.01 0.58 -7.52
C ILE A 161 -9.49 1.19 -8.82
N ASP A 162 -8.52 2.11 -8.73
CA ASP A 162 -7.88 2.72 -9.90
C ASP A 162 -7.18 1.66 -10.79
N ALA A 163 -6.56 0.66 -10.18
CA ALA A 163 -5.92 -0.45 -10.90
C ALA A 163 -6.95 -1.32 -11.65
N GLU A 164 -8.10 -1.61 -11.05
CA GLU A 164 -9.21 -2.33 -11.69
C GLU A 164 -9.85 -1.52 -12.83
N GLU A 165 -9.96 -0.20 -12.67
CA GLU A 165 -10.42 0.68 -13.75
C GLU A 165 -9.41 0.72 -14.91
N ALA A 166 -8.12 0.81 -14.61
CA ALA A 166 -7.07 0.78 -15.61
C ALA A 166 -7.04 -0.56 -16.37
N ASP A 167 -7.25 -1.68 -15.68
CA ASP A 167 -7.36 -3.02 -16.28
C ASP A 167 -8.53 -3.10 -17.28
N ARG A 168 -9.72 -2.63 -16.89
CA ARG A 168 -10.89 -2.57 -17.78
C ARG A 168 -10.65 -1.67 -18.99
N LYS A 169 -10.01 -0.51 -18.79
CA LYS A 169 -9.66 0.43 -19.86
C LYS A 169 -8.64 -0.17 -20.84
N ALA A 170 -7.64 -0.88 -20.33
CA ALA A 170 -6.63 -1.57 -21.15
C ALA A 170 -7.27 -2.66 -22.01
N ALA A 171 -8.07 -3.53 -21.41
CA ALA A 171 -8.79 -4.58 -22.12
C ALA A 171 -9.70 -4.01 -23.23
N ALA A 172 -10.47 -2.97 -22.92
CA ALA A 172 -11.35 -2.32 -23.89
C ALA A 172 -10.58 -1.64 -25.03
N LEU A 173 -9.45 -1.00 -24.73
CA LEU A 173 -8.63 -0.35 -25.74
C LEU A 173 -8.00 -1.37 -26.70
N VAL A 174 -7.50 -2.48 -26.16
CA VAL A 174 -6.93 -3.57 -26.95
C VAL A 174 -7.99 -4.17 -27.88
N ASP A 175 -9.15 -4.56 -27.35
CA ASP A 175 -10.26 -5.12 -28.15
C ASP A 175 -10.75 -4.13 -29.23
N ALA A 176 -10.93 -2.85 -28.87
CA ALA A 176 -11.32 -1.83 -29.85
C ALA A 176 -10.28 -1.67 -30.98
N THR A 177 -9.00 -1.75 -30.63
CA THR A 177 -7.89 -1.66 -31.59
C THR A 177 -7.85 -2.89 -32.48
N GLU A 178 -8.01 -4.10 -31.93
CA GLU A 178 -8.09 -5.34 -32.70
C GLU A 178 -9.25 -5.32 -33.69
N ARG A 179 -10.43 -4.85 -33.27
CA ARG A 179 -11.59 -4.68 -34.17
C ARG A 179 -11.31 -3.68 -35.28
N ARG A 180 -10.70 -2.53 -34.96
CA ARG A 180 -10.32 -1.51 -35.96
C ARG A 180 -9.29 -2.03 -36.95
N LEU A 181 -8.25 -2.73 -36.47
CA LEU A 181 -7.25 -3.37 -37.31
C LEU A 181 -7.89 -4.43 -38.22
N THR A 182 -8.80 -5.24 -37.70
CA THR A 182 -9.57 -6.21 -38.51
C THR A 182 -10.39 -5.52 -39.60
N SER A 183 -10.96 -4.35 -39.31
CA SER A 183 -11.69 -3.55 -40.30
C SER A 183 -10.79 -2.88 -41.35
N LEU A 184 -9.59 -2.44 -40.96
CA LEU A 184 -8.60 -1.78 -41.82
C LEU A 184 -7.82 -2.76 -42.71
N PHE A 185 -7.62 -4.00 -42.25
CA PHE A 185 -6.82 -5.04 -42.93
C PHE A 185 -7.66 -6.21 -43.50
N PHE A 186 -8.97 -5.99 -43.69
CA PHE A 186 -9.98 -6.86 -44.34
C PHE A 186 -10.69 -7.91 -43.45
N ALA A 187 -11.94 -8.21 -43.85
CA ALA A 187 -12.99 -9.05 -43.26
C ALA A 187 -12.65 -10.53 -42.94
N ASN A 188 -11.38 -10.89 -42.71
CA ASN A 188 -10.94 -12.26 -42.46
C ASN A 188 -9.77 -12.36 -41.45
N PRO A 189 -10.01 -12.81 -40.20
CA PRO A 189 -9.05 -12.74 -39.08
C PRO A 189 -7.70 -13.44 -39.31
N ARG A 190 -7.65 -14.48 -40.16
CA ARG A 190 -6.43 -15.27 -40.41
C ARG A 190 -5.32 -14.49 -41.13
N MET A 191 -5.64 -13.36 -41.78
CA MET A 191 -4.65 -12.55 -42.53
C MET A 191 -3.96 -11.47 -41.69
N VAL A 192 -4.47 -11.18 -40.49
CA VAL A 192 -3.93 -10.16 -39.59
C VAL A 192 -2.52 -10.55 -39.10
N HIS A 193 -2.33 -11.81 -38.72
CA HIS A 193 -1.02 -12.31 -38.27
C HIS A 193 0.05 -12.22 -39.38
N SER A 194 -0.29 -12.53 -40.62
CA SER A 194 0.60 -12.41 -41.78
C SER A 194 0.96 -10.96 -42.09
N PHE A 195 0.00 -10.02 -41.99
CA PHE A 195 0.27 -8.60 -42.12
C PHE A 195 1.25 -8.11 -41.05
N PHE A 196 1.02 -8.45 -39.77
CA PHE A 196 1.89 -8.09 -38.65
C PHE A 196 3.32 -8.65 -38.80
N MET A 197 3.49 -9.84 -39.38
CA MET A 197 4.81 -10.45 -39.57
C MET A 197 5.55 -10.00 -40.84
N THR A 198 4.85 -9.64 -41.92
CA THR A 198 5.49 -9.44 -43.25
C THR A 198 5.50 -7.99 -43.76
N GLY A 199 4.71 -7.09 -43.16
CA GLY A 199 4.63 -5.68 -43.57
C GLY A 199 3.90 -5.42 -44.89
N LYS A 200 3.48 -6.46 -45.62
CA LYS A 200 2.78 -6.34 -46.91
C LYS A 200 1.27 -6.34 -46.72
N LYS A 201 0.58 -5.34 -47.27
CA LYS A 201 -0.90 -5.28 -47.28
C LYS A 201 -1.45 -6.55 -47.94
N PRO A 202 -2.46 -7.23 -47.35
CA PRO A 202 -3.12 -8.33 -48.04
C PRO A 202 -3.78 -7.77 -49.29
N GLU A 203 -3.40 -8.29 -50.45
CA GLU A 203 -4.08 -7.96 -51.70
C GLU A 203 -5.52 -8.50 -51.60
N PRO A 204 -6.54 -7.66 -51.81
CA PRO A 204 -7.89 -8.18 -51.91
C PRO A 204 -7.90 -9.15 -53.09
N LYS A 205 -8.26 -10.42 -52.84
CA LYS A 205 -8.53 -11.35 -53.94
C LYS A 205 -9.50 -10.64 -54.88
N MET A 206 -9.05 -10.36 -56.10
CA MET A 206 -9.93 -9.90 -57.15
C MET A 206 -11.15 -10.82 -57.14
N LYS A 207 -12.34 -10.24 -56.96
CA LYS A 207 -13.57 -10.95 -57.30
C LYS A 207 -13.41 -11.35 -58.77
N GLN A 208 -13.12 -12.62 -59.01
CA GLN A 208 -13.41 -13.20 -60.32
C GLN A 208 -14.92 -13.08 -60.47
N VAL A 209 -15.32 -12.09 -61.25
CA VAL A 209 -16.65 -12.01 -61.82
C VAL A 209 -16.74 -13.19 -62.78
N LEU A 210 -17.56 -14.17 -62.42
CA LEU A 210 -18.22 -15.09 -63.34
C LEU A 210 -19.70 -14.77 -63.31
#